data_AF-A0A5E4NVX2-F1
#
_entry.id   AF-A0A5E4NVX2-F1
#
_cell.length_a   1.000
_cell.length_b   1.000
_cell.length_c   1.000
_cell.angle_alpha   90.00
_cell.angle_beta   90.00
_cell.angle_gamma   90.00
#
_symmetry.space_group_name_H-M   'P 1'
#
loop_
_entity.id
_entity.type
_entity.pdbx_description
1 polymer ?
#
loop_
_entity_poly.entity_id
_entity_poly.type
_entity_poly.pdbx_seq_one_letter_code
_entity_poly.pdbx_strand_id
1 'polypeptide(L)'
;MRNALAAIAAWLKDNPLLAIVGALVPVFGLVAGGPAAWAGLTQILGIPKCVTYAKVYSYSSGAFADGGDKWVESVKGVDTFTFKLAHRNPEFIILLNQTPRVGYRSDMIVRLPVCGGTAQWTLENPEHWIDLYQIWRGT
;
A
#
# COMPACT_ATOMS: atom_id res chain seq x y z
N MET A 1 25.83 26.36 -11.87
CA MET A 1 25.38 24.95 -12.01
C MET A 1 25.63 24.33 -13.39
N ARG A 2 25.55 25.07 -14.51
CA ARG A 2 25.78 24.54 -15.88
C ARG A 2 27.16 23.88 -16.11
N ASN A 3 28.21 24.36 -15.45
CA ASN A 3 29.59 23.86 -15.67
C ASN A 3 29.84 22.49 -15.05
N ALA A 4 29.16 22.14 -13.95
CA ALA A 4 29.34 20.86 -13.27
C ALA A 4 28.75 19.70 -14.09
N LEU A 5 27.58 19.90 -14.69
CA LEU A 5 26.92 18.88 -15.52
C LEU A 5 27.72 18.59 -16.80
N ALA A 6 28.30 19.62 -17.42
CA ALA A 6 29.15 19.46 -18.59
C ALA A 6 30.45 18.70 -18.27
N ALA A 7 31.07 18.98 -17.12
CA ALA A 7 32.27 18.29 -16.67
C ALA A 7 32.00 16.81 -16.35
N ILE A 8 30.87 16.51 -15.70
CA ILE A 8 30.45 15.13 -15.40
C ILE A 8 30.15 14.36 -16.70
N ALA A 9 29.47 14.99 -17.67
CA ALA A 9 29.16 14.35 -18.96
C ALA A 9 30.42 14.04 -19.77
N ALA A 10 31.40 14.95 -19.80
CA ALA A 10 32.68 14.72 -20.46
C ALA A 10 33.46 13.58 -19.79
N TRP A 11 33.55 13.60 -18.45
CA TRP A 11 34.23 12.55 -17.70
C TRP A 11 33.61 11.16 -17.88
N LEU A 12 32.27 11.06 -17.92
CA LEU A 12 31.56 9.80 -18.17
C LEU A 12 31.83 9.24 -19.57
N LYS A 13 31.97 10.12 -20.57
CA LYS A 13 32.30 9.73 -21.94
C LYS A 13 33.69 9.12 -22.05
N ASP A 14 34.63 9.63 -21.26
CA ASP A 14 36.02 9.17 -21.24
C ASP A 14 36.24 7.94 -20.35
N ASN A 15 35.28 7.60 -19.48
CA ASN A 15 35.38 6.50 -18.52
C ASN A 15 34.15 5.56 -18.53
N PRO A 16 33.82 4.92 -19.68
CA PRO A 16 32.57 4.18 -19.86
C PRO A 16 32.45 2.95 -18.93
N LEU A 17 33.56 2.26 -18.64
CA LEU A 17 33.56 1.10 -17.73
C LEU A 17 33.30 1.51 -16.27
N LEU A 18 33.88 2.62 -15.81
CA LEU A 18 33.64 3.15 -14.46
C LEU A 18 32.22 3.71 -14.32
N ALA A 19 31.67 4.29 -15.39
CA ALA A 19 30.27 4.70 -15.44
C ALA A 19 29.33 3.50 -15.28
N ILE A 20 29.60 2.39 -15.98
CA ILE A 20 28.83 1.13 -15.86
C ILE A 20 28.96 0.56 -14.45
N VAL A 21 30.16 0.47 -13.89
CA VAL A 21 30.37 -0.02 -12.51
C VAL A 21 29.66 0.87 -11.50
N GLY A 22 29.78 2.20 -11.63
CA GLY A 22 29.08 3.16 -10.77
C GLY A 22 27.56 3.07 -10.86
N ALA A 23 27.01 2.74 -12.03
CA ALA A 23 25.57 2.49 -12.22
C ALA A 23 25.13 1.13 -11.65
N LEU A 24 26.01 0.13 -11.59
CA LEU A 24 25.73 -1.21 -11.07
C LEU A 24 25.81 -1.29 -9.53
N VAL A 25 26.63 -0.46 -8.89
CA VAL A 25 26.76 -0.41 -7.42
C VAL A 25 25.42 -0.21 -6.69
N PRO A 26 24.51 0.71 -7.08
CA PRO A 26 23.21 0.81 -6.42
C PRO A 26 22.34 -0.44 -6.65
N VAL A 27 22.48 -1.13 -7.79
CA VAL A 27 21.71 -2.34 -8.12
C VAL A 27 22.15 -3.53 -7.27
N PHE A 28 23.46 -3.71 -7.05
CA PHE A 28 23.97 -4.81 -6.21
C PHE A 28 23.92 -4.50 -4.70
N GLY A 29 24.06 -3.24 -4.29
CA GLY A 29 23.82 -2.82 -2.91
C GLY A 29 22.38 -3.08 -2.46
N LEU A 30 21.43 -3.00 -3.41
CA LEU A 30 20.02 -3.36 -3.24
C LEU A 30 19.78 -4.85 -2.96
N VAL A 31 20.61 -5.74 -3.56
CA VAL A 31 20.53 -7.18 -3.31
C VAL A 31 21.18 -7.56 -1.97
N ALA A 32 22.24 -6.85 -1.58
CA ALA A 32 22.98 -7.09 -0.34
C ALA A 32 22.39 -6.42 0.92
N GLY A 33 21.56 -5.38 0.76
CA GLY A 33 21.06 -4.54 1.87
C GLY A 33 20.05 -5.19 2.82
N GLY A 34 19.71 -6.46 2.59
CA GLY A 34 18.80 -7.22 3.44
C GLY A 34 17.39 -6.62 3.52
N PRO A 35 16.54 -7.14 4.43
CA PRO A 35 15.15 -6.72 4.55
C PRO A 35 14.95 -5.23 4.86
N ALA A 36 15.91 -4.59 5.55
CA ALA A 36 15.83 -3.20 5.96
C ALA A 36 16.00 -2.20 4.81
N ALA A 37 16.93 -2.46 3.88
CA ALA A 37 17.12 -1.61 2.70
C ALA A 37 15.92 -1.68 1.75
N TRP A 38 15.33 -2.87 1.62
CA TRP A 38 14.09 -3.08 0.86
C TRP A 38 12.88 -2.38 1.48
N ALA A 39 12.74 -2.40 2.80
CA ALA A 39 11.69 -1.68 3.51
C ALA A 39 11.76 -0.15 3.30
N GLY A 40 12.96 0.43 3.33
CA GLY A 40 13.15 1.87 3.08
C GLY A 40 12.80 2.27 1.64
N LEU A 41 13.22 1.48 0.65
CA LEU A 41 12.96 1.78 -0.77
C LEU A 41 11.50 1.59 -1.17
N THR A 42 10.83 0.55 -0.67
CA THR A 42 9.40 0.31 -0.92
C THR A 42 8.54 1.45 -0.39
N GLN A 43 8.90 2.01 0.78
CA GLN A 43 8.23 3.18 1.35
C GLN A 43 8.44 4.45 0.51
N ILE A 44 9.66 4.67 -0.02
CA ILE A 44 9.96 5.82 -0.90
C ILE A 44 9.27 5.71 -2.26
N LEU A 45 9.18 4.50 -2.82
CA LEU A 45 8.62 4.25 -4.15
C LEU A 45 7.10 4.00 -4.14
N GLY A 46 6.44 4.05 -2.99
CA GLY A 46 5.00 3.76 -2.88
C GLY A 46 4.64 2.31 -3.18
N ILE A 47 5.61 1.40 -3.17
CA ILE A 47 5.43 -0.02 -3.44
C ILE A 47 4.98 -0.69 -2.14
N PRO A 48 3.84 -1.41 -2.10
CA PRO A 48 3.41 -2.08 -0.89
C PRO A 48 4.43 -3.11 -0.41
N LYS A 49 4.60 -3.24 0.92
CA LYS A 49 5.58 -4.18 1.54
C LYS A 49 5.40 -5.64 1.10
N CYS A 50 4.20 -5.97 0.62
CA CYS A 50 3.84 -7.29 0.09
C CYS A 50 3.75 -7.35 -1.44
N VAL A 51 4.45 -6.45 -2.13
CA VAL A 51 4.61 -6.35 -3.61
C VAL A 51 3.34 -5.97 -4.38
N THR A 52 2.16 -6.42 -3.94
CA THR A 52 0.87 -6.12 -4.58
C THR A 52 -0.24 -5.86 -3.56
N TYR A 53 -1.31 -5.20 -4.00
CA TYR A 53 -2.57 -5.11 -3.23
C TYR A 53 -3.41 -6.36 -3.50
N ALA A 54 -3.87 -7.03 -2.46
CA ALA A 54 -4.82 -8.14 -2.63
C ALA A 54 -6.20 -7.60 -3.00
N LYS A 55 -6.97 -8.38 -3.76
CA LYS A 55 -8.36 -8.05 -4.07
C LYS A 55 -9.34 -8.55 -3.02
N VAL A 56 -8.93 -9.51 -2.19
CA VAL A 56 -9.75 -10.08 -1.13
C VAL A 56 -8.96 -10.06 0.18
N TYR A 57 -9.61 -9.64 1.25
CA TYR A 57 -9.10 -9.70 2.62
C TYR A 57 -10.11 -10.43 3.50
N SER A 58 -9.80 -11.67 3.85
CA SER A 58 -10.68 -12.56 4.62
C SER A 58 -10.44 -12.43 6.11
N TYR A 59 -11.49 -12.59 6.91
CA TYR A 59 -11.44 -12.72 8.37
C TYR A 59 -12.35 -13.88 8.80
N SER A 60 -12.38 -14.20 10.10
CA SER A 60 -13.00 -15.43 10.62
C SER A 60 -14.48 -15.61 10.26
N SER A 61 -15.23 -14.52 10.11
CA SER A 61 -16.66 -14.53 9.83
C SER A 61 -17.04 -13.94 8.47
N GLY A 62 -16.09 -13.53 7.64
CA GLY A 62 -16.38 -12.78 6.42
C GLY A 62 -15.16 -12.38 5.61
N ALA A 63 -15.35 -11.46 4.66
CA ALA A 63 -14.27 -10.91 3.85
C ALA A 63 -14.62 -9.53 3.30
N PHE A 64 -13.58 -8.74 3.04
CA PHE A 64 -13.64 -7.53 2.20
C PHE A 64 -13.15 -7.89 0.80
N ALA A 65 -13.95 -7.64 -0.24
CA ALA A 65 -13.62 -7.94 -1.63
C ALA A 65 -13.69 -6.68 -2.51
N ASP A 66 -12.69 -6.49 -3.35
CA ASP A 66 -12.61 -5.46 -4.38
C ASP A 66 -13.40 -5.88 -5.62
N GLY A 67 -14.57 -5.28 -5.84
CA GLY A 67 -15.37 -5.45 -7.04
C GLY A 67 -14.91 -4.59 -8.23
N GLY A 68 -13.87 -3.76 -8.05
CA GLY A 68 -13.34 -2.84 -9.06
C GLY A 68 -13.90 -1.43 -8.94
N ASP A 69 -15.21 -1.27 -8.82
CA ASP A 69 -15.88 0.02 -8.58
C ASP A 69 -16.07 0.31 -7.08
N LYS A 70 -16.36 -0.73 -6.32
CA LYS A 70 -16.61 -0.67 -4.88
C LYS A 70 -16.00 -1.87 -4.17
N TRP A 71 -15.74 -1.68 -2.89
CA TRP A 71 -15.36 -2.73 -1.96
C TRP A 71 -16.62 -3.21 -1.24
N VAL A 72 -16.76 -4.52 -1.07
CA VAL A 72 -17.91 -5.12 -0.38
C VAL A 72 -17.41 -5.94 0.79
N GLU A 73 -18.00 -5.72 1.96
CA GLU A 73 -17.84 -6.61 3.10
C GLU A 73 -19.00 -7.60 3.14
N SER A 74 -18.67 -8.88 3.10
CA SER A 74 -19.62 -9.98 3.21
C SER A 74 -19.39 -10.72 4.52
N VAL A 75 -20.40 -10.77 5.39
CA VAL A 75 -20.36 -11.48 6.67
C VAL A 75 -21.20 -12.74 6.53
N LYS A 76 -20.61 -13.92 6.77
CA LYS A 76 -21.26 -15.24 6.60
C LYS A 76 -21.92 -15.40 5.22
N GLY A 77 -21.29 -14.85 4.18
CA GLY A 77 -21.79 -14.90 2.80
C GLY A 77 -22.88 -13.88 2.47
N VAL A 78 -23.19 -12.93 3.36
CA VAL A 78 -24.18 -11.88 3.14
C VAL A 78 -23.49 -10.52 3.08
N ASP A 79 -23.68 -9.80 1.98
CA ASP A 79 -23.16 -8.45 1.79
C ASP A 79 -23.78 -7.49 2.83
N THR A 80 -22.92 -6.95 3.69
CA THR A 80 -23.33 -6.15 4.84
C THR A 80 -22.98 -4.69 4.64
N PHE A 81 -21.76 -4.40 4.19
CA PHE A 81 -21.30 -3.04 3.93
C PHE A 81 -20.73 -2.90 2.53
N THR A 82 -20.93 -1.72 1.95
CA THR A 82 -20.28 -1.29 0.70
C THR A 82 -19.40 -0.10 0.99
N PHE A 83 -18.22 -0.07 0.40
CA PHE A 83 -17.23 0.98 0.57
C PHE A 83 -16.70 1.47 -0.77
N LYS A 84 -16.30 2.74 -0.81
CA LYS A 84 -15.50 3.30 -1.89
C LYS A 84 -14.04 3.33 -1.49
N LEU A 85 -13.16 3.02 -2.43
CA LEU A 85 -11.74 3.22 -2.23
C LEU A 85 -11.44 4.73 -2.14
N ALA A 86 -10.94 5.17 -0.98
CA ALA A 86 -10.49 6.54 -0.77
C ALA A 86 -9.06 6.72 -1.27
N HIS A 87 -8.16 5.85 -0.80
CA HIS A 87 -6.74 5.95 -1.06
C HIS A 87 -6.04 4.61 -0.82
N ARG A 88 -4.88 4.40 -1.46
CA ARG A 88 -3.98 3.27 -1.22
C ARG A 88 -2.60 3.81 -0.93
N ASN A 89 -2.01 3.35 0.17
CA ASN A 89 -0.61 3.58 0.47
C ASN A 89 0.09 2.24 0.74
N PRO A 90 1.43 2.21 0.87
CA PRO A 90 2.19 0.97 1.05
C PRO A 90 1.79 0.11 2.25
N GLU A 91 1.11 0.70 3.24
CA GLU A 91 0.76 0.06 4.51
C GLU A 91 -0.73 -0.28 4.59
N PHE A 92 -1.61 0.57 4.06
CA PHE A 92 -3.05 0.48 4.19
C PHE A 92 -3.81 0.78 2.90
N ILE A 93 -4.93 0.08 2.72
CA ILE A 93 -6.02 0.44 1.82
C ILE A 93 -7.07 1.17 2.66
N ILE A 94 -7.39 2.41 2.30
CA ILE A 94 -8.38 3.24 3.00
C ILE A 94 -9.71 3.18 2.26
N LEU A 95 -10.77 2.80 2.96
CA LEU A 95 -12.12 2.58 2.45
C LEU A 95 -13.11 3.51 3.17
N LEU A 96 -14.00 4.15 2.41
CA LEU A 96 -15.06 5.02 2.93
C LEU A 96 -16.41 4.30 2.80
N ASN A 97 -17.17 4.24 3.89
CA ASN A 97 -18.49 3.60 3.89
C ASN A 97 -19.44 4.32 2.92
N GLN A 98 -20.11 3.54 2.07
CA GLN A 98 -21.14 4.00 1.13
C GLN A 98 -22.45 3.23 1.29
N THR A 99 -22.60 2.45 2.35
CA THR A 99 -23.76 1.62 2.56
C THR A 99 -25.03 2.47 2.66
N PRO A 100 -26.00 2.34 1.74
CA PRO A 100 -27.19 3.17 1.73
C PRO A 100 -28.21 2.63 2.74
N ARG A 101 -28.04 2.95 4.03
CA ARG A 101 -29.00 2.60 5.08
C ARG A 101 -29.23 3.77 6.04
N VAL A 102 -30.51 4.08 6.28
CA VAL A 102 -30.95 5.07 7.26
C VAL A 102 -30.43 4.66 8.65
N GLY A 103 -29.69 5.55 9.31
CA GLY A 103 -29.14 5.31 10.66
C GLY A 103 -27.71 4.75 10.70
N TYR A 104 -27.11 4.42 9.55
CA TYR A 104 -25.69 4.08 9.50
C TYR A 104 -24.84 5.31 9.19
N ARG A 105 -23.71 5.40 9.91
CA ARG A 105 -22.73 6.48 9.81
C ARG A 105 -21.99 6.41 8.46
N SER A 106 -22.32 7.33 7.56
CA SER A 106 -21.65 7.50 6.25
C SER A 106 -20.22 8.00 6.39
N ASP A 107 -19.85 8.49 7.57
CA ASP A 107 -18.54 8.98 7.96
C ASP A 107 -17.59 7.86 8.44
N MET A 108 -17.99 6.59 8.36
CA MET A 108 -17.14 5.47 8.74
C MET A 108 -16.01 5.24 7.71
N ILE A 109 -14.77 5.25 8.21
CA ILE A 109 -13.56 4.97 7.45
C ILE A 109 -12.98 3.65 7.95
N VAL A 110 -12.68 2.73 7.04
CA VAL A 110 -12.00 1.46 7.33
C VAL A 110 -10.61 1.48 6.69
N ARG A 111 -9.61 0.99 7.40
CA ARG A 111 -8.28 0.74 6.85
C ARG A 111 -7.94 -0.74 6.92
N LEU A 112 -7.50 -1.28 5.79
CA LEU A 112 -7.07 -2.67 5.66
C LEU A 112 -5.54 -2.70 5.51
N PRO A 113 -4.79 -3.32 6.42
CA PRO A 113 -3.35 -3.52 6.24
C PRO A 113 -3.07 -4.28 4.94
N VAL A 114 -2.23 -3.72 4.07
CA VAL A 114 -1.97 -4.28 2.72
C VAL A 114 -1.44 -5.71 2.80
N CYS A 115 -0.64 -6.00 3.83
CA CYS A 115 -0.03 -7.29 4.08
C CYS A 115 -0.90 -8.28 4.88
N GLY A 116 -2.11 -7.89 5.27
CA GLY A 116 -2.84 -8.56 6.35
C GLY A 116 -2.38 -8.03 7.72
N GLY A 117 -3.15 -8.34 8.77
CA GLY A 117 -2.98 -7.73 10.10
C GLY A 117 -4.33 -7.35 10.68
N THR A 118 -4.35 -6.35 11.56
CA THR A 118 -5.60 -5.87 12.17
C THR A 118 -6.24 -4.80 11.29
N ALA A 119 -7.41 -5.10 10.73
CA ALA A 119 -8.27 -4.09 10.12
C ALA A 119 -8.77 -3.14 11.22
N GLN A 120 -8.84 -1.85 10.90
CA GLN A 120 -9.25 -0.83 11.86
C GLN A 120 -10.27 0.11 11.23
N TRP A 121 -11.09 0.72 12.07
CA TRP A 121 -12.05 1.73 11.62
C TRP A 121 -12.03 2.96 12.51
N THR A 122 -12.58 4.04 11.98
CA THR A 122 -12.74 5.32 12.65
C THR A 122 -13.85 6.13 11.97
N LEU A 123 -14.13 7.32 12.47
CA LEU A 123 -15.02 8.31 11.85
C LEU A 123 -14.22 9.39 11.11
N GLU A 124 -14.88 10.28 10.36
CA GLU A 124 -14.23 11.30 9.51
C GLU A 124 -13.21 12.20 10.23
N ASN A 125 -13.31 12.38 11.55
CA ASN A 125 -12.34 13.11 12.37
C ASN A 125 -11.58 12.14 13.31
N PRO A 126 -10.49 11.51 12.85
CA PRO A 126 -9.91 10.37 13.54
C PRO A 126 -9.02 10.82 14.71
N GLU A 127 -9.61 10.99 15.89
CA GLU A 127 -8.83 11.05 17.14
C GLU A 127 -8.31 9.65 17.51
N HIS A 128 -9.07 8.60 17.20
CA HIS A 128 -8.75 7.22 17.57
C HIS A 128 -9.17 6.21 16.50
N TRP A 129 -8.32 5.21 16.27
CA TRP A 129 -8.61 4.04 15.44
C TRP A 129 -9.01 2.87 16.35
N ILE A 130 -10.07 2.16 15.97
CA ILE A 130 -10.60 1.00 16.70
C ILE A 130 -10.32 -0.26 15.89
N ASP A 131 -9.79 -1.28 16.55
CA ASP A 131 -9.54 -2.59 15.96
C ASP A 131 -10.86 -3.31 15.62
N LEU A 132 -10.97 -3.84 14.41
CA LEU A 132 -12.10 -4.64 13.93
C LEU A 132 -11.78 -6.14 13.98
N TYR A 133 -10.98 -6.58 13.01
CA TYR A 133 -10.77 -8.00 12.72
C TYR A 133 -9.32 -8.24 12.34
N GLN A 134 -8.84 -9.43 12.68
CA GLN A 134 -7.62 -9.94 12.06
C GLN A 134 -7.94 -10.40 10.64
N ILE A 135 -7.33 -9.75 9.66
CA ILE A 135 -7.52 -10.01 8.23
C ILE A 135 -6.31 -10.68 7.60
N TRP A 136 -6.57 -11.53 6.63
CA TRP A 136 -5.59 -12.27 5.85
C TRP A 136 -5.81 -11.99 4.37
N ARG A 137 -4.72 -11.94 3.61
CA ARG A 137 -4.83 -11.77 2.15
C ARG A 137 -5.44 -13.03 1.54
N GLY A 138 -6.54 -12.85 0.82
CA GLY A 138 -7.07 -13.83 -0.11
C GLY A 138 -6.52 -13.62 -1.52
N THR A 139 -6.66 -14.64 -2.35
CA THR A 139 -6.44 -14.59 -3.81
C THR A 139 -7.68 -14.15 -4.54
#